data_AF-A0A5B8FX31-F1
#
_entry.id   AF-A0A5B8FX31-F1
#
_cell.length_a   1.000
_cell.length_b   1.000
_cell.length_c   1.000
_cell.angle_alpha   90.00
_cell.angle_beta   90.00
_cell.angle_gamma   90.00
#
_symmetry.space_group_name_H-M   'P 1'
#
loop_
_entity.id
_entity.type
_entity.pdbx_description
1 polymer ?
#
loop_
_entity_poly.entity_id
_entity_poly.type
_entity_poly.pdbx_seq_one_letter_code
_entity_poly.pdbx_strand_id
1 'polypeptide(L)'
;MTSNFYRTLGTLLTVLVISAVLTPAQAQVERLKGTYLGVAEAQGMRLDISPSGGGLHGRFTDSNGTVAEFDAPSVGTAAETVIEFPQRKVKIRIFPEAVGLRMIAIPLDANGQPVIDETNALVFLPPDVKVPEVPSGYQPPTYRKRVVDPDTFLISYPFWPPEGVAFGYESLEARYRPLFGLFPVVMTDVLWKLCSSSYKPGVLGEALRGQNVTCDQVLRKIDEVQRRGRFAAYKARVAKEADVLMTSVQCARGYIVKPEICRPAAKRVSDAAISMNTVSSVLSGL
;
A
#
# COMPACT_ATOMS: atom_id res chain seq x y z
N MET A 1 -82.55 -0.59 11.26
CA MET A 1 -83.22 0.67 11.65
C MET A 1 -82.43 1.30 12.80
N THR A 2 -82.38 2.64 12.84
CA THR A 2 -81.70 3.57 13.79
C THR A 2 -80.16 3.58 13.77
N SER A 3 -79.51 4.44 12.96
CA SER A 3 -79.28 5.90 13.09
C SER A 3 -78.11 6.27 14.03
N ASN A 4 -77.05 6.88 13.48
CA ASN A 4 -76.65 8.26 13.86
C ASN A 4 -75.49 8.78 13.00
N PHE A 5 -75.80 9.89 12.33
CA PHE A 5 -74.92 10.86 11.69
C PHE A 5 -74.27 11.75 12.77
N TYR A 6 -72.99 12.10 12.63
CA TYR A 6 -72.48 13.49 12.53
C TYR A 6 -70.94 13.57 12.67
N ARG A 7 -70.31 14.22 11.66
CA ARG A 7 -69.16 15.16 11.67
C ARG A 7 -67.97 14.88 12.63
N THR A 8 -66.70 15.04 12.23
CA THR A 8 -66.07 16.33 11.86
C THR A 8 -64.64 16.12 11.32
N LEU A 9 -64.22 17.04 10.44
CA LEU A 9 -62.88 17.32 9.91
C LEU A 9 -61.70 17.13 10.89
N GLY A 10 -60.53 16.73 10.37
CA GLY A 10 -59.25 16.80 11.09
C GLY A 10 -58.01 16.43 10.26
N THR A 11 -57.67 17.28 9.29
CA THR A 11 -56.32 17.64 8.83
C THR A 11 -55.25 16.53 8.67
N LEU A 12 -54.98 16.16 7.41
CA LEU A 12 -53.71 15.56 6.97
C LEU A 12 -52.55 16.50 7.31
N LEU A 13 -51.59 16.04 8.13
CA LEU A 13 -50.26 16.62 8.24
C LEU A 13 -49.24 15.57 7.81
N THR A 14 -49.00 15.47 6.50
CA THR A 14 -47.96 14.61 5.94
C THR A 14 -46.62 15.32 6.11
N VAL A 15 -45.91 15.03 7.20
CA VAL A 15 -44.52 15.47 7.39
C VAL A 15 -43.65 14.62 6.46
N LEU A 16 -43.31 15.19 5.31
CA LEU A 16 -42.34 14.61 4.37
C LEU A 16 -40.93 14.82 4.94
N VAL A 17 -40.45 13.87 5.75
CA VAL A 17 -39.04 13.84 6.20
C VAL A 17 -38.19 13.41 5.00
N ILE A 18 -37.69 14.38 4.24
CA ILE A 18 -36.66 14.15 3.21
C ILE A 18 -35.36 13.83 3.95
N SER A 19 -35.13 12.55 4.22
CA SER A 19 -33.83 12.06 4.66
C SER A 19 -32.90 12.13 3.45
N ALA A 20 -32.00 13.10 3.42
CA ALA A 20 -30.94 13.18 2.43
C ALA A 20 -30.06 11.93 2.58
N VAL A 21 -30.30 10.93 1.73
CA VAL A 21 -29.47 9.73 1.65
C VAL A 21 -28.13 10.15 1.04
N LEU A 22 -27.15 10.45 1.88
CA LEU A 22 -25.76 10.60 1.47
C LEU A 22 -25.33 9.29 0.81
N THR A 23 -25.05 9.35 -0.48
CA THR A 23 -24.52 8.19 -1.20
C THR A 23 -23.14 7.83 -0.64
N PRO A 24 -22.78 6.54 -0.54
CA PRO A 24 -21.49 6.11 0.01
C PRO A 24 -20.29 6.72 -0.73
N ALA A 25 -20.46 7.10 -2.00
CA ALA A 25 -19.47 7.84 -2.79
C ALA A 25 -19.19 9.25 -2.23
N GLN A 26 -20.22 10.02 -1.85
CA GLN A 26 -20.05 11.34 -1.21
C GLN A 26 -19.33 11.23 0.13
N ALA A 27 -19.63 10.20 0.92
CA ALA A 27 -18.95 9.96 2.20
C ALA A 27 -17.47 9.58 2.05
N GLN A 28 -17.03 9.11 0.88
CA GLN A 28 -15.63 8.81 0.59
C GLN A 28 -14.87 10.06 0.12
N VAL A 29 -15.52 10.93 -0.65
CA VAL A 29 -14.98 12.22 -1.11
C VAL A 29 -14.82 13.21 0.06
N GLU A 30 -15.79 13.27 0.97
CA GLU A 30 -15.69 14.11 2.18
C GLU A 30 -14.53 13.70 3.10
N ARG A 31 -14.20 12.40 3.16
CA ARG A 31 -13.04 11.90 3.90
C ARG A 31 -11.70 12.35 3.31
N LEU A 32 -11.68 12.75 2.05
CA LEU A 32 -10.49 13.27 1.39
C LEU A 32 -10.25 14.76 1.65
N LYS A 33 -11.17 15.45 2.34
CA LYS A 33 -10.98 16.85 2.70
C LYS A 33 -9.77 17.01 3.63
N GLY A 34 -8.90 17.98 3.32
CA GLY A 34 -7.82 18.39 4.19
C GLY A 34 -6.48 18.57 3.49
N THR A 35 -5.43 18.71 4.29
CA THR A 35 -4.06 18.78 3.83
C THR A 35 -3.42 17.40 3.89
N TYR A 36 -2.61 17.07 2.89
CA TYR A 36 -1.79 15.88 2.86
C TYR A 36 -0.35 16.23 2.49
N LEU A 37 0.60 15.59 3.15
CA LEU A 37 2.02 15.73 2.94
C LEU A 37 2.55 14.51 2.20
N GLY A 38 3.32 14.74 1.14
CA GLY A 38 3.92 13.67 0.37
C GLY A 38 5.04 12.99 1.15
N VAL A 39 5.10 11.67 1.02
CA VAL A 39 6.11 10.80 1.65
C VAL A 39 6.88 10.01 0.60
N ALA A 40 8.06 9.52 0.97
CA ALA A 40 8.95 8.79 0.06
C ALA A 40 9.21 9.56 -1.25
N GLU A 41 8.80 9.03 -2.41
CA GLU A 41 8.95 9.67 -3.73
C GLU A 41 8.20 11.00 -3.85
N ALA A 42 7.19 11.24 -3.00
CA ALA A 42 6.45 12.48 -2.93
C ALA A 42 7.01 13.46 -1.88
N GLN A 43 8.16 13.18 -1.27
CA GLN A 43 8.71 14.04 -0.21
C GLN A 43 8.90 15.49 -0.69
N GLY A 44 8.45 16.44 0.13
CA GLY A 44 8.45 17.87 -0.20
C GLY A 44 7.22 18.32 -1.00
N MET A 45 6.36 17.39 -1.46
CA MET A 45 5.11 17.71 -2.13
C MET A 45 3.95 17.86 -1.13
N ARG A 46 2.90 18.58 -1.51
CA ARG A 46 1.71 18.81 -0.69
C ARG A 46 0.44 18.81 -1.54
N LEU A 47 -0.64 18.24 -1.00
CA LEU A 47 -1.99 18.32 -1.55
C LEU A 47 -2.91 19.00 -0.53
N ASP A 48 -3.58 20.07 -0.93
CA ASP A 48 -4.68 20.68 -0.18
C ASP A 48 -5.97 20.38 -0.94
N ILE A 49 -6.88 19.60 -0.34
CA ILE A 49 -8.08 19.07 -1.00
C ILE A 49 -9.34 19.61 -0.31
N SER A 50 -10.27 20.10 -1.12
CA SER A 50 -11.63 20.45 -0.75
C SER A 50 -12.63 19.68 -1.63
N PRO A 51 -13.61 18.98 -1.04
CA PRO A 51 -14.70 18.38 -1.80
C PRO A 51 -15.43 19.43 -2.64
N SER A 52 -15.74 19.11 -3.90
CA SER A 52 -16.52 20.00 -4.77
C SER A 52 -17.46 19.18 -5.65
N GLY A 53 -18.78 19.35 -5.49
CA GLY A 53 -19.78 18.99 -6.51
C GLY A 53 -19.71 17.58 -7.14
N GLY A 54 -19.22 16.56 -6.43
CA GLY A 54 -19.05 15.20 -6.97
C GLY A 54 -17.61 14.84 -7.37
N GLY A 55 -16.63 15.68 -7.08
CA GLY A 55 -15.21 15.48 -7.31
C GLY A 55 -14.35 16.10 -6.21
N LEU A 56 -13.07 16.30 -6.53
CA LEU A 56 -12.09 16.96 -5.68
C LEU A 56 -11.65 18.26 -6.34
N HIS A 57 -11.73 19.36 -5.61
CA HIS A 57 -11.05 20.59 -5.98
C HIS A 57 -9.88 20.80 -5.02
N GLY A 58 -8.77 21.33 -5.50
CA GLY A 58 -7.63 21.49 -4.62
C GLY A 58 -6.43 22.12 -5.26
N ARG A 59 -5.34 22.05 -4.50
CA ARG A 59 -4.06 22.64 -4.83
C ARG A 59 -2.96 21.62 -4.62
N PHE A 60 -2.16 21.40 -5.65
CA PHE A 60 -0.99 20.55 -5.62
C PHE A 60 0.26 21.42 -5.61
N THR A 61 1.13 21.22 -4.63
CA THR A 61 2.47 21.83 -4.56
C THR A 61 3.50 20.75 -4.82
N ASP A 62 4.32 20.91 -5.86
CA ASP A 62 5.37 19.96 -6.19
C ASP A 62 6.61 20.11 -5.30
N SER A 63 7.60 19.24 -5.50
CA SER A 63 8.83 19.22 -4.68
C SER A 63 9.70 20.48 -4.83
N ASN A 64 9.46 21.28 -5.87
CA ASN A 64 10.14 22.56 -6.09
C ASN A 64 9.36 23.74 -5.50
N GLY A 65 8.24 23.48 -4.82
CA GLY A 65 7.34 24.51 -4.31
C GLY A 65 6.44 25.12 -5.38
N THR A 66 6.40 24.56 -6.59
CA THR A 66 5.52 25.05 -7.66
C THR A 66 4.10 24.63 -7.36
N VAL A 67 3.18 25.60 -7.42
CA VAL A 67 1.78 25.41 -7.04
C VAL A 67 0.91 25.38 -8.29
N ALA A 68 -0.01 24.42 -8.36
CA ALA A 68 -1.05 24.35 -9.37
C ALA A 68 -2.39 23.98 -8.73
N GLU A 69 -3.46 24.63 -9.17
CA GLU A 69 -4.83 24.25 -8.80
C GLU A 69 -5.34 23.13 -9.71
N PHE A 70 -6.27 22.35 -9.20
CA PHE A 70 -6.91 21.29 -9.95
C PHE A 70 -8.38 21.14 -9.60
N ASP A 71 -9.16 20.75 -10.59
CA ASP A 71 -10.53 20.26 -10.44
C ASP A 71 -10.58 18.86 -11.05
N ALA A 72 -10.88 17.87 -10.20
CA ALA A 72 -10.80 16.45 -10.50
C ALA A 72 -12.17 15.79 -10.29
N PRO A 73 -12.97 15.60 -11.35
CA PRO A 73 -14.21 14.85 -11.24
C PRO A 73 -13.94 13.41 -10.79
N SER A 74 -14.92 12.84 -10.08
CA SER A 74 -14.85 11.43 -9.68
C SER A 74 -15.10 10.51 -10.87
N VAL A 75 -14.22 9.53 -11.06
CA VAL A 75 -14.28 8.49 -12.10
C VAL A 75 -14.12 7.12 -11.43
N GLY A 76 -15.25 6.44 -11.20
CA GLY A 76 -15.28 5.18 -10.45
C GLY A 76 -14.91 5.39 -8.98
N THR A 77 -13.81 4.77 -8.55
CA THR A 77 -13.29 4.85 -7.17
C THR A 77 -12.16 5.88 -6.99
N ALA A 78 -11.88 6.67 -8.03
CA ALA A 78 -10.78 7.64 -8.05
C ALA A 78 -11.29 9.01 -8.50
N ALA A 79 -10.48 10.05 -8.32
CA ALA A 79 -10.65 11.34 -9.00
C ALA A 79 -9.54 11.51 -10.04
N GLU A 80 -9.85 12.06 -11.21
CA GLU A 80 -8.90 12.12 -12.33
C GLU A 80 -8.96 13.49 -13.02
N THR A 81 -7.79 14.07 -13.33
CA THR A 81 -7.68 15.34 -14.06
C THR A 81 -6.29 15.53 -14.66
N VAL A 82 -6.09 16.63 -15.39
CA VAL A 82 -4.78 17.10 -15.85
C VAL A 82 -4.42 18.36 -15.07
N ILE A 83 -3.25 18.32 -14.41
CA ILE A 83 -2.65 19.50 -13.80
C ILE A 83 -1.71 20.14 -14.81
N GLU A 84 -1.91 21.44 -15.05
CA GLU A 84 -1.04 22.24 -15.90
C GLU A 84 -0.05 23.04 -15.04
N PHE A 85 1.22 22.76 -15.22
CA PHE A 85 2.31 23.57 -14.70
C PHE A 85 2.89 24.44 -15.83
N PRO A 86 3.66 25.50 -15.51
CA PRO A 86 4.23 26.39 -16.53
C PRO A 86 5.05 25.68 -17.62
N GLN A 87 5.71 24.55 -17.29
CA GLN A 87 6.61 23.84 -18.22
C GLN A 87 6.20 22.40 -18.52
N ARG A 88 5.12 21.89 -17.92
CA ARG A 88 4.71 20.48 -18.06
C ARG A 88 3.23 20.29 -17.79
N LYS A 89 2.64 19.27 -18.40
CA LYS A 89 1.29 18.80 -18.06
C LYS A 89 1.40 17.41 -17.45
N VAL A 90 0.63 17.16 -16.40
CA VAL A 90 0.64 15.88 -15.70
C VAL A 90 -0.79 15.42 -15.53
N LYS A 91 -1.12 14.27 -16.12
CA LYS A 91 -2.37 13.59 -15.82
C LYS A 91 -2.26 12.94 -14.45
N ILE A 92 -3.18 13.23 -13.56
CA ILE A 92 -3.21 12.65 -12.21
C ILE A 92 -4.45 11.80 -12.01
N ARG A 93 -4.29 10.77 -11.18
CA ARG A 93 -5.40 9.96 -10.68
C ARG A 93 -5.23 9.71 -9.19
N ILE A 94 -6.16 10.19 -8.39
CA ILE A 94 -6.14 10.17 -6.93
C ILE A 94 -7.04 9.03 -6.43
N PHE A 95 -6.47 8.16 -5.60
CA PHE A 95 -7.15 7.05 -4.95
C PHE A 95 -7.17 7.28 -3.43
N PRO A 96 -8.35 7.24 -2.79
CA PRO A 96 -8.42 7.19 -1.34
C PRO A 96 -7.80 5.88 -0.82
N GLU A 97 -6.98 5.98 0.22
CA GLU A 97 -6.38 4.84 0.93
C GLU A 97 -6.84 4.87 2.40
N ALA A 98 -6.58 3.79 3.16
CA ALA A 98 -7.07 3.68 4.53
C ALA A 98 -6.56 4.77 5.50
N VAL A 99 -5.36 5.31 5.26
CA VAL A 99 -4.68 6.29 6.15
C VAL A 99 -4.18 7.52 5.36
N GLY A 100 -4.72 7.77 4.17
CA GLY A 100 -4.27 8.86 3.31
C GLY A 100 -4.78 8.71 1.89
N LEU A 101 -3.91 9.02 0.92
CA LEU A 101 -4.22 8.85 -0.49
C LEU A 101 -2.98 8.46 -1.30
N ARG A 102 -3.25 7.85 -2.45
CA ARG A 102 -2.24 7.56 -3.48
C ARG A 102 -2.59 8.31 -4.74
N MET A 103 -1.61 8.94 -5.36
CA MET A 103 -1.75 9.67 -6.62
C MET A 103 -0.85 9.04 -7.68
N ILE A 104 -1.44 8.56 -8.76
CA ILE A 104 -0.68 8.20 -9.96
C ILE A 104 -0.51 9.46 -10.80
N ALA A 105 0.74 9.85 -11.05
CA ALA A 105 1.10 11.01 -11.85
C ALA A 105 1.77 10.54 -13.15
N ILE A 106 1.17 10.88 -14.29
CA ILE A 106 1.62 10.49 -15.62
C ILE A 106 1.95 11.77 -16.40
N PRO A 107 3.22 12.07 -16.65
CA PRO A 107 3.61 13.19 -17.50
C PRO A 107 3.01 13.06 -18.89
N LEU A 108 2.62 14.18 -19.48
CA LEU A 108 2.15 14.26 -20.86
C LEU A 108 3.22 14.93 -21.73
N ASP A 109 3.44 14.40 -22.92
CA ASP A 109 4.32 15.01 -23.92
C ASP A 109 3.70 16.26 -24.55
N ALA A 110 4.41 16.89 -25.50
CA ALA A 110 3.94 18.07 -26.21
C ALA A 110 2.64 17.85 -27.01
N ASN A 111 2.32 16.60 -27.35
CA ASN A 111 1.10 16.21 -28.06
C ASN A 111 -0.03 15.79 -27.09
N GLY A 112 0.19 15.91 -25.77
CA GLY A 112 -0.74 15.50 -24.74
C GLY A 112 -0.80 13.97 -24.54
N GLN A 113 0.17 13.21 -25.06
CA GLN A 113 0.21 11.76 -24.91
C GLN A 113 0.91 11.36 -23.61
N PRO A 114 0.42 10.31 -22.91
CA PRO A 114 1.07 9.80 -21.70
C PRO A 114 2.48 9.26 -21.96
N VAL A 115 3.45 9.73 -21.17
CA VAL A 115 4.82 9.19 -21.14
C VAL A 115 4.90 8.11 -20.07
N ILE A 116 4.59 6.86 -20.45
CA ILE A 116 4.38 5.75 -19.51
C ILE A 116 5.61 5.47 -18.64
N ASP A 117 6.82 5.56 -19.22
CA ASP A 117 8.09 5.30 -18.52
C ASP A 117 8.41 6.31 -17.41
N GLU A 118 7.67 7.42 -17.36
CA GLU A 118 7.79 8.47 -16.34
C GLU A 118 6.57 8.50 -15.38
N THR A 119 5.77 7.44 -15.37
CA THR A 119 4.66 7.30 -14.44
C THR A 119 5.16 7.11 -13.02
N ASN A 120 4.67 7.92 -12.08
CA ASN A 120 5.03 7.85 -10.67
C ASN A 120 3.81 7.56 -9.80
N ALA A 121 4.00 6.72 -8.78
CA ALA A 121 2.99 6.42 -7.77
C ALA A 121 3.34 7.13 -6.46
N LEU A 122 2.73 8.30 -6.26
CA LEU A 122 3.01 9.19 -5.15
C LEU A 122 2.06 8.89 -3.98
N VAL A 123 2.58 8.94 -2.75
CA VAL A 123 1.80 8.66 -1.54
C VAL A 123 1.75 9.92 -0.67
N PHE A 124 0.56 10.22 -0.16
CA PHE A 124 0.35 11.38 0.72
C PHE A 124 -0.43 10.99 1.97
N LEU A 125 -0.02 11.55 3.10
CA LEU A 125 -0.63 11.29 4.41
C LEU A 125 -1.05 12.60 5.08
N PRO A 126 -2.10 12.58 5.92
CA PRO A 126 -2.42 13.71 6.79
C PRO A 126 -1.23 14.13 7.68
N PRO A 127 -1.06 15.43 8.02
CA PRO A 127 0.09 15.93 8.78
C PRO A 127 0.31 15.29 10.14
N ASP A 128 -0.74 14.77 10.77
CA ASP A 128 -0.73 14.13 12.09
C ASP A 128 -0.39 12.64 12.04
N VAL A 129 -0.35 12.04 10.84
CA VAL A 129 0.05 10.65 10.66
C VAL A 129 1.58 10.56 10.73
N LYS A 130 2.07 9.94 11.81
CA LYS A 130 3.49 9.65 11.97
C LYS A 130 3.93 8.59 10.97
N VAL A 131 4.78 8.98 10.03
CA VAL A 131 5.51 8.06 9.17
C VAL A 131 6.55 7.34 10.02
N PRO A 132 6.65 6.01 9.96
CA PRO A 132 7.74 5.30 10.61
C PRO A 132 9.07 5.80 10.06
N GLU A 133 10.05 6.01 10.94
CA GLU A 133 11.40 6.37 10.51
C GLU A 133 11.97 5.28 9.59
N VAL A 134 12.55 5.69 8.46
CA VAL A 134 13.17 4.74 7.55
C VAL A 134 14.49 4.24 8.16
N PRO A 135 14.74 2.92 8.14
CA PRO A 135 15.95 2.36 8.72
C PRO A 135 17.19 2.78 7.91
N SER A 136 18.34 2.81 8.59
CA SER A 136 19.64 2.95 7.93
C SER A 136 19.82 1.85 6.88
N GLY A 137 20.26 2.22 5.68
CA GLY A 137 20.40 1.31 4.55
C GLY A 137 19.15 1.13 3.70
N TYR A 138 18.03 1.81 4.04
CA TYR A 138 16.88 1.90 3.16
C TYR A 138 17.28 2.40 1.76
N GLN A 139 16.82 1.71 0.73
CA GLN A 139 16.88 2.17 -0.65
C GLN A 139 15.46 2.22 -1.21
N PRO A 140 15.09 3.26 -1.99
CA PRO A 140 13.82 3.26 -2.70
C PRO A 140 13.77 2.12 -3.74
N PRO A 141 12.57 1.65 -4.11
CA PRO A 141 12.45 0.63 -5.14
C PRO A 141 13.02 1.20 -6.45
N THR A 142 13.70 0.36 -7.23
CA THR A 142 14.23 0.77 -8.53
C THR A 142 13.90 -0.29 -9.56
N TYR A 143 13.18 0.11 -10.60
CA TYR A 143 12.83 -0.76 -11.73
C TYR A 143 13.95 -0.88 -12.77
N ARG A 144 15.07 -0.18 -12.55
CA ARG A 144 16.21 -0.11 -13.48
C ARG A 144 17.33 -1.10 -13.13
N LYS A 145 17.48 -1.47 -11.85
CA LYS A 145 18.50 -2.45 -11.44
C LYS A 145 18.00 -3.86 -11.71
N ARG A 146 18.87 -4.69 -12.29
CA ARG A 146 18.57 -6.12 -12.55
C ARG A 146 18.80 -7.03 -11.34
N VAL A 147 19.58 -6.57 -10.37
CA VAL A 147 19.91 -7.34 -9.16
C VAL A 147 19.73 -6.45 -7.94
N VAL A 148 18.95 -6.93 -6.98
CA VAL A 148 18.78 -6.32 -5.67
C VAL A 148 19.45 -7.21 -4.64
N ASP A 149 20.24 -6.57 -3.79
CA ASP A 149 20.91 -7.21 -2.67
C ASP A 149 19.88 -7.68 -1.62
N PRO A 150 19.94 -8.93 -1.12
CA PRO A 150 18.90 -9.48 -0.23
C PRO A 150 18.77 -8.76 1.12
N ASP A 151 19.86 -8.21 1.67
CA ASP A 151 19.85 -7.37 2.87
C ASP A 151 19.25 -5.99 2.59
N THR A 152 19.59 -5.37 1.45
CA THR A 152 18.93 -4.13 1.00
C THR A 152 17.43 -4.34 0.82
N PHE A 153 17.02 -5.45 0.18
CA PHE A 153 15.62 -5.83 0.05
C PHE A 153 14.97 -6.00 1.43
N LEU A 154 15.58 -6.76 2.33
CA LEU A 154 15.00 -7.03 3.65
C LEU A 154 14.81 -5.76 4.50
N ILE A 155 15.71 -4.79 4.39
CA ILE A 155 15.60 -3.47 5.04
C ILE A 155 14.45 -2.66 4.42
N SER A 156 14.34 -2.70 3.09
CA SER A 156 13.57 -1.69 2.34
C SER A 156 12.15 -2.14 1.97
N TYR A 157 11.95 -3.44 1.71
CA TYR A 157 10.66 -3.98 1.29
C TYR A 157 9.49 -3.65 2.23
N PRO A 158 9.64 -3.50 3.57
CA PRO A 158 8.51 -3.15 4.43
C PRO A 158 7.91 -1.78 4.07
N PHE A 159 8.71 -0.88 3.50
CA PHE A 159 8.35 0.48 3.12
C PHE A 159 7.97 0.63 1.65
N TRP A 160 8.27 -0.38 0.81
CA TRP A 160 7.96 -0.33 -0.60
C TRP A 160 6.47 -0.60 -0.90
N PRO A 161 5.94 0.00 -1.99
CA PRO A 161 4.65 -0.39 -2.53
C PRO A 161 4.68 -1.84 -3.06
N PRO A 162 3.52 -2.49 -3.25
CA PRO A 162 3.42 -3.84 -3.78
C PRO A 162 4.23 -4.10 -5.06
N GLU A 163 4.18 -3.18 -6.02
CA GLU A 163 4.91 -3.27 -7.29
C GLU A 163 6.43 -3.26 -7.08
N GLY A 164 6.90 -2.39 -6.18
CA GLY A 164 8.32 -2.32 -5.81
C GLY A 164 8.80 -3.60 -5.14
N VAL A 165 7.97 -4.21 -4.29
CA VAL A 165 8.30 -5.51 -3.68
C VAL A 165 8.28 -6.64 -4.71
N ALA A 166 7.33 -6.64 -5.64
CA ALA A 166 7.28 -7.62 -6.72
C ALA A 166 8.53 -7.58 -7.61
N PHE A 167 8.89 -6.40 -8.10
CA PHE A 167 10.09 -6.22 -8.89
C PHE A 167 11.37 -6.53 -8.07
N GLY A 168 11.43 -6.06 -6.83
CA GLY A 168 12.58 -6.27 -5.96
C GLY A 168 12.82 -7.74 -5.61
N TYR A 169 11.75 -8.49 -5.33
CA TYR A 169 11.84 -9.92 -5.01
C TYR A 169 12.25 -10.75 -6.22
N GLU A 170 11.74 -10.41 -7.41
CA GLU A 170 12.17 -11.01 -8.68
C GLU A 170 13.64 -10.72 -8.99
N SER A 171 14.11 -9.52 -8.65
CA SER A 171 15.49 -9.08 -8.82
C SER A 171 16.46 -9.63 -7.76
N LEU A 172 15.99 -10.36 -6.75
CA LEU A 172 16.88 -11.11 -5.87
C LEU A 172 17.60 -12.21 -6.66
N GLU A 173 18.88 -12.46 -6.38
CA GLU A 173 19.53 -13.64 -6.93
C GLU A 173 18.79 -14.91 -6.46
N ALA A 174 18.64 -15.88 -7.38
CA ALA A 174 17.85 -17.09 -7.14
C ALA A 174 18.27 -17.88 -5.89
N ARG A 175 19.56 -17.84 -5.51
CA ARG A 175 20.07 -18.49 -4.31
C ARG A 175 19.54 -17.92 -2.98
N TYR A 176 19.07 -16.67 -2.97
CA TYR A 176 18.57 -16.03 -1.75
C TYR A 176 17.07 -16.19 -1.55
N ARG A 177 16.27 -16.38 -2.60
CA ARG A 177 14.81 -16.54 -2.47
C ARG A 177 14.38 -17.74 -1.60
N PRO A 178 15.01 -18.93 -1.71
CA PRO A 178 14.70 -20.04 -0.80
C PRO A 178 14.93 -19.68 0.66
N LEU A 179 15.92 -18.83 0.97
CA LEU A 179 16.18 -18.39 2.33
C LEU A 179 14.99 -17.62 2.89
N PHE A 180 14.35 -16.71 2.13
CA PHE A 180 13.12 -16.04 2.56
C PHE A 180 11.99 -17.04 2.82
N GLY A 181 11.87 -18.07 1.98
CA GLY A 181 10.87 -19.12 2.15
C GLY A 181 10.99 -19.94 3.44
N LEU A 182 12.16 -19.92 4.11
CA LEU A 182 12.40 -20.56 5.40
C LEU A 182 11.92 -19.71 6.60
N PHE A 183 11.61 -18.43 6.39
CA PHE A 183 11.16 -17.50 7.43
C PHE A 183 9.71 -17.13 7.13
N PRO A 184 8.73 -17.95 7.56
CA PRO A 184 7.37 -17.87 7.05
C PRO A 184 6.63 -16.62 7.52
N VAL A 185 7.01 -15.95 8.62
CA VAL A 185 6.38 -14.69 9.04
C VAL A 185 6.78 -13.55 8.09
N VAL A 186 8.08 -13.45 7.76
CA VAL A 186 8.59 -12.53 6.73
C VAL A 186 7.98 -12.88 5.37
N MET A 187 7.97 -14.16 5.01
CA MET A 187 7.42 -14.62 3.73
C MET A 187 5.93 -14.34 3.60
N THR A 188 5.17 -14.39 4.70
CA THR A 188 3.75 -13.99 4.70
C THR A 188 3.60 -12.51 4.30
N ASP A 189 4.47 -11.62 4.81
CA ASP A 189 4.44 -10.19 4.52
C ASP A 189 4.87 -9.88 3.09
N VAL A 190 5.90 -10.60 2.60
CA VAL A 190 6.32 -10.55 1.20
C VAL A 190 5.20 -11.03 0.28
N LEU A 191 4.63 -12.21 0.53
CA LEU A 191 3.54 -12.76 -0.28
C LEU A 191 2.30 -11.87 -0.30
N TRP A 192 1.95 -11.25 0.83
CA TRP A 192 0.86 -10.28 0.87
C TRP A 192 1.08 -9.17 -0.16
N LYS A 193 2.28 -8.58 -0.19
CA LYS A 193 2.64 -7.54 -1.16
C LYS A 193 2.71 -8.08 -2.59
N LEU A 194 3.35 -9.22 -2.82
CA LEU A 194 3.41 -9.86 -4.15
C LEU A 194 2.02 -10.15 -4.73
N CYS A 195 1.11 -10.66 -3.90
CA CYS A 195 -0.26 -10.98 -4.31
C CYS A 195 -1.10 -9.73 -4.58
N SER A 196 -0.87 -8.65 -3.82
CA SER A 196 -1.57 -7.36 -3.99
C SER A 196 -1.05 -6.53 -5.17
N SER A 197 0.14 -6.85 -5.69
CA SER A 197 0.75 -6.13 -6.81
C SER A 197 -0.06 -6.28 -8.10
N SER A 198 -0.21 -5.18 -8.83
CA SER A 198 -0.75 -5.18 -10.20
C SER A 198 0.23 -5.85 -11.19
N TYR A 199 1.53 -5.70 -10.94
CA TYR A 199 2.59 -6.45 -11.62
C TYR A 199 2.66 -7.89 -11.09
N LYS A 200 2.60 -8.88 -11.98
CA LYS A 200 2.69 -10.31 -11.64
C LYS A 200 4.11 -10.81 -11.94
N PRO A 201 5.00 -10.90 -10.94
CA PRO A 201 6.38 -11.30 -11.17
C PRO A 201 6.46 -12.78 -11.54
N GLY A 202 7.40 -13.15 -12.42
CA GLY A 202 7.57 -14.55 -12.87
C GLY A 202 7.90 -15.51 -11.72
N VAL A 203 8.44 -14.99 -10.62
CA VAL A 203 8.82 -15.73 -9.41
C VAL A 203 7.68 -15.93 -8.41
N LEU A 204 6.45 -15.46 -8.67
CA LEU A 204 5.33 -15.64 -7.73
C LEU A 204 5.01 -17.12 -7.47
N GLY A 205 5.06 -17.95 -8.52
CA GLY A 205 4.86 -19.40 -8.38
C GLY A 205 5.96 -20.08 -7.55
N GLU A 206 7.20 -19.59 -7.64
CA GLU A 206 8.31 -20.02 -6.79
C GLU A 206 8.08 -19.61 -5.34
N ALA A 207 7.65 -18.36 -5.11
CA ALA A 207 7.35 -17.82 -3.78
C ALA A 207 6.23 -18.58 -3.04
N LEU A 208 5.20 -19.03 -3.77
CA LEU A 208 4.08 -19.80 -3.21
C LEU A 208 4.43 -21.29 -2.98
N ARG A 209 5.47 -21.81 -3.65
CA ARG A 209 5.83 -23.22 -3.59
C ARG A 209 6.21 -23.63 -2.16
N GLY A 210 5.61 -24.70 -1.68
CA GLY A 210 5.86 -25.22 -0.33
C GLY A 210 5.20 -24.41 0.79
N GLN A 211 4.48 -23.32 0.49
CA GLN A 211 3.85 -22.45 1.50
C GLN A 211 2.41 -22.84 1.86
N ASN A 212 1.82 -23.78 1.11
CA ASN A 212 0.46 -24.30 1.29
C ASN A 212 -0.63 -23.20 1.38
N VAL A 213 -0.50 -22.17 0.54
CA VAL A 213 -1.43 -21.04 0.45
C VAL A 213 -1.63 -20.59 -1.00
N THR A 214 -2.77 -19.96 -1.27
CA THR A 214 -3.02 -19.17 -2.48
C THR A 214 -2.96 -17.67 -2.18
N CYS A 215 -2.82 -16.84 -3.22
CA CYS A 215 -2.88 -15.39 -3.04
C CYS A 215 -4.18 -14.93 -2.38
N ASP A 216 -5.33 -15.48 -2.78
CA ASP A 216 -6.62 -15.11 -2.19
C ASP A 216 -6.69 -15.42 -0.69
N GLN A 217 -6.08 -16.53 -0.25
CA GLN A 217 -6.02 -16.87 1.17
C GLN A 217 -5.17 -15.86 1.95
N VAL A 218 -4.01 -15.48 1.41
CA VAL A 218 -3.13 -14.47 2.02
C VAL A 218 -3.84 -13.12 2.10
N LEU A 219 -4.38 -12.62 0.99
CA LEU A 219 -5.05 -11.31 0.93
C LEU A 219 -6.25 -11.24 1.89
N ARG A 220 -7.13 -12.25 1.89
CA ARG A 220 -8.29 -12.29 2.79
C ARG A 220 -7.89 -12.31 4.25
N LYS A 221 -6.87 -13.10 4.61
CA LYS A 221 -6.46 -13.24 6.01
C LYS A 221 -5.79 -11.97 6.54
N ILE A 222 -4.98 -11.29 5.73
CA ILE A 222 -4.38 -10.01 6.13
C ILE A 222 -5.45 -8.91 6.27
N ASP A 223 -6.43 -8.85 5.36
CA ASP A 223 -7.57 -7.93 5.51
C ASP A 223 -8.34 -8.17 6.83
N GLU A 224 -8.60 -9.43 7.19
CA GLU A 224 -9.21 -9.79 8.48
C GLU A 224 -8.37 -9.31 9.68
N VAL A 225 -7.05 -9.50 9.63
CA VAL A 225 -6.11 -9.06 10.67
C VAL A 225 -6.10 -7.54 10.82
N GLN A 226 -6.19 -6.81 9.71
CA GLN A 226 -6.32 -5.35 9.70
C GLN A 226 -7.63 -4.89 10.33
N ARG A 227 -8.76 -5.46 9.91
CA ARG A 227 -10.09 -5.13 10.46
C ARG A 227 -10.21 -5.44 11.96
N ARG A 228 -9.50 -6.46 12.45
CA ARG A 228 -9.46 -6.84 13.88
C ARG A 228 -8.43 -6.07 14.71
N GLY A 229 -7.71 -5.10 14.13
CA GLY A 229 -6.70 -4.32 14.84
C GLY A 229 -5.46 -5.11 15.26
N ARG A 230 -5.24 -6.31 14.71
CA ARG A 230 -4.10 -7.19 15.05
C ARG A 230 -2.88 -6.98 14.14
N PHE A 231 -2.99 -6.10 13.16
CA PHE A 231 -1.96 -5.86 12.16
C PHE A 231 -0.65 -5.33 12.75
N ALA A 232 -0.71 -4.45 13.76
CA ALA A 232 0.50 -3.95 14.42
C ALA A 232 1.29 -5.07 15.12
N ALA A 233 0.60 -5.99 15.81
CA ALA A 233 1.23 -7.14 16.45
C ALA A 233 1.85 -8.10 15.42
N TYR A 234 1.18 -8.29 14.27
CA TYR A 234 1.74 -9.04 13.16
C TYR A 234 3.01 -8.39 12.60
N LYS A 235 3.00 -7.07 12.32
CA LYS A 235 4.19 -6.35 11.84
C LYS A 235 5.35 -6.39 12.84
N ALA A 236 5.07 -6.35 14.15
CA ALA A 236 6.09 -6.53 15.18
C ALA A 236 6.73 -7.94 15.14
N ARG A 237 5.95 -8.98 14.81
CA ARG A 237 6.50 -10.34 14.58
C ARG A 237 7.35 -10.40 13.32
N VAL A 238 6.90 -9.75 12.23
CA VAL A 238 7.68 -9.64 10.98
C VAL A 238 9.04 -9.01 11.23
N ALA A 239 9.10 -7.88 11.95
CA ALA A 239 10.35 -7.20 12.27
C ALA A 239 11.33 -8.11 13.05
N LYS A 240 10.84 -8.81 14.08
CA LYS A 240 11.67 -9.74 14.87
C LYS A 240 12.24 -10.88 14.03
N GLU A 241 11.46 -11.44 13.12
CA GLU A 241 11.95 -12.53 12.25
C GLU A 241 12.88 -12.00 11.14
N ALA A 242 12.62 -10.79 10.63
CA ALA A 242 13.51 -10.11 9.68
C ALA A 242 14.90 -9.85 10.29
N ASP A 243 15.01 -9.48 11.57
CA ASP A 243 16.31 -9.32 12.25
C ASP A 243 17.12 -10.63 12.27
N VAL A 244 16.43 -11.77 12.43
CA VAL A 244 17.07 -13.09 12.37
C VAL A 244 17.54 -13.40 10.96
N LEU A 245 16.67 -13.23 9.96
CA LEU A 245 16.97 -13.47 8.56
C LEU A 245 18.11 -12.57 8.06
N MET A 246 18.16 -11.32 8.51
CA MET A 246 19.20 -10.34 8.16
C MET A 246 20.60 -10.89 8.42
N THR A 247 20.81 -11.43 9.62
CA THR A 247 22.13 -11.98 10.01
C THR A 247 22.51 -13.16 9.10
N SER A 248 21.56 -14.05 8.81
CA SER A 248 21.78 -15.19 7.92
C SER A 248 22.12 -14.76 6.50
N VAL A 249 21.43 -13.75 5.97
CA VAL A 249 21.71 -13.16 4.66
C VAL A 249 23.12 -12.55 4.63
N GLN A 250 23.48 -11.72 5.61
CA GLN A 250 24.78 -11.06 5.66
C GLN A 250 25.94 -12.07 5.77
N CYS A 251 25.76 -13.15 6.53
CA CYS A 251 26.72 -14.26 6.57
C CYS A 251 26.81 -15.00 5.23
N ALA A 252 25.68 -15.30 4.58
CA ALA A 252 25.66 -15.96 3.28
C ALA A 252 26.27 -15.11 2.15
N ARG A 253 26.27 -13.78 2.30
CA ARG A 253 26.96 -12.84 1.40
C ARG A 253 28.46 -12.67 1.69
N GLY A 254 28.93 -13.13 2.85
CA GLY A 254 30.31 -12.91 3.30
C GLY A 254 30.58 -11.50 3.83
N TYR A 255 29.55 -10.69 4.12
CA TYR A 255 29.70 -9.39 4.78
C TYR A 255 30.09 -9.53 6.25
N ILE A 256 29.57 -10.58 6.89
CA ILE A 256 30.00 -11.02 8.21
C ILE A 256 30.74 -12.34 8.02
N VAL A 257 31.99 -12.39 8.47
CA VAL A 257 32.84 -13.60 8.40
C VAL A 257 33.16 -14.18 9.79
N LYS A 258 32.68 -13.52 10.86
CA LYS A 258 32.93 -13.89 12.25
C LYS A 258 32.19 -15.19 12.62
N PRO A 259 32.89 -16.30 12.93
CA PRO A 259 32.25 -17.58 13.22
C PRO A 259 31.25 -17.53 14.38
N GLU A 260 31.51 -16.70 15.39
CA GLU A 260 30.65 -16.48 16.56
C GLU A 260 29.30 -15.86 16.20
N ILE A 261 29.19 -15.16 15.07
CA ILE A 261 27.94 -14.59 14.55
C ILE A 261 27.29 -15.57 13.55
N CYS A 262 28.09 -16.11 12.62
CA CYS A 262 27.54 -16.88 11.50
C CYS A 262 27.17 -18.33 11.86
N ARG A 263 27.79 -18.96 12.86
CA ARG A 263 27.39 -20.31 13.30
C ARG A 263 25.98 -20.31 13.92
N PRO A 264 25.63 -19.39 14.86
CA PRO A 264 24.25 -19.28 15.34
C PRO A 264 23.24 -18.99 14.22
N ALA A 265 23.58 -18.10 13.28
CA ALA A 265 22.70 -17.78 12.16
C ALA A 265 22.45 -19.00 11.26
N ALA A 266 23.51 -19.74 10.90
CA ALA A 266 23.40 -20.99 10.15
C ALA A 266 22.57 -22.05 10.89
N LYS A 267 22.73 -22.17 12.22
CA LYS A 267 21.89 -23.05 13.03
C LYS A 267 20.41 -22.65 12.94
N ARG A 268 20.08 -21.36 13.02
CA ARG A 268 18.68 -20.89 12.89
C ARG A 268 18.09 -21.23 11.52
N VAL A 269 18.86 -21.10 10.44
CA VAL A 269 18.43 -21.52 9.09
C VAL A 269 18.16 -23.03 9.04
N SER A 270 19.05 -23.83 9.64
CA SER A 270 18.85 -25.28 9.73
C SER A 270 17.60 -25.63 10.54
N ASP A 271 17.40 -25.00 11.69
CA ASP A 271 16.24 -25.23 12.55
C ASP A 271 14.94 -24.83 11.83
N ALA A 272 14.96 -23.71 11.08
CA ALA A 272 13.84 -23.27 10.26
C ALA A 272 13.49 -24.26 9.15
N ALA A 273 14.49 -24.79 8.45
CA ALA A 273 14.31 -25.81 7.40
C ALA A 273 13.69 -27.12 7.92
N ILE A 274 13.96 -27.48 9.18
CA ILE A 274 13.41 -28.70 9.81
C ILE A 274 12.01 -28.45 10.40
N SER A 275 11.68 -27.20 10.77
CA SER A 275 10.44 -26.87 11.49
C SER A 275 9.14 -27.13 10.72
N MET A 276 9.21 -27.32 9.39
CA MET A 276 8.05 -27.44 8.49
C MET A 276 7.04 -26.29 8.59
N ASN A 277 7.40 -25.18 9.24
CA ASN A 277 6.53 -24.02 9.35
C ASN A 277 6.38 -23.37 7.97
N THR A 278 5.14 -23.10 7.61
CA THR A 278 4.76 -22.48 6.33
C THR A 278 3.99 -21.20 6.55
N VAL A 279 3.81 -20.40 5.50
CA VAL A 279 2.88 -19.26 5.51
C VAL A 279 1.49 -19.69 5.97
N SER A 280 1.00 -20.86 5.55
CA SER A 280 -0.28 -21.43 6.02
C SER A 280 -0.35 -21.56 7.54
N SER A 281 0.76 -22.00 8.17
CA SER A 281 0.87 -22.14 9.63
C SER A 281 0.86 -20.77 10.31
N VAL A 282 1.55 -19.77 9.73
CA VAL A 282 1.55 -18.40 10.23
C VAL A 282 0.15 -17.80 10.15
N LEU A 283 -0.50 -17.88 8.99
CA LEU A 283 -1.85 -17.36 8.76
C LEU A 283 -2.86 -17.97 9.74
N SER A 284 -2.75 -19.25 10.07
CA SER A 284 -3.63 -19.92 11.05
C SER A 284 -3.47 -19.36 12.47
N GLY A 285 -2.30 -18.82 12.80
CA GLY A 285 -2.01 -18.18 14.10
C GLY A 285 -2.25 -16.67 14.14
N LEU A 286 -2.65 -16.05 13.03
CA LEU A 286 -3.05 -14.64 12.96
C LEU A 286 -4.53 -14.46 13.31
#